data_AF-A0ABD2Y8P4-F1
#
_entry.id   AF-A0ABD2Y8P4-F1
#
_cell.length_a   1.000
_cell.length_b   1.000
_cell.length_c   1.000
_cell.angle_alpha   90.00
_cell.angle_beta   90.00
_cell.angle_gamma   90.00
#
_symmetry.space_group_name_H-M   'P 1'
#
loop_
_entity.id
_entity.type
_entity.pdbx_description
1 polymer ?
#
loop_
_entity_poly.entity_id
_entity_poly.type
_entity_poly.pdbx_seq_one_letter_code
_entity_poly.pdbx_strand_id
1 'polypeptide(L)'
;MVGVIQKFVIASALMWAAPVAILYGFNHNSFPGSTQLSPYSITLLSGFLAVISVNAVITLYIYMALKEPSHKHEPDPKFLAEAKASIQRTQSTEPEDSSMTQTKQE
;
A
#
# COMPACT_ATOMS: atom_id res chain seq x y z
N MET A 1 -10.13 -5.83 5.25
CA MET A 1 -10.15 -4.69 6.21
C MET A 1 -9.46 -5.00 7.54
N VAL A 2 -9.65 -6.16 8.17
CA VAL A 2 -9.02 -6.52 9.47
C VAL A 2 -7.49 -6.31 9.48
N GLY A 3 -6.78 -6.72 8.42
CA GLY A 3 -5.32 -6.53 8.33
C GLY A 3 -4.88 -5.06 8.29
N VAL A 4 -5.64 -4.19 7.64
CA VAL A 4 -5.36 -2.75 7.54
C VAL A 4 -5.57 -2.07 8.90
N ILE A 5 -6.68 -2.41 9.57
CA ILE A 5 -7.03 -1.89 10.89
C ILE A 5 -5.97 -2.31 11.92
N GLN A 6 -5.51 -3.56 11.88
CA GLN A 6 -4.46 -4.05 12.76
C GLN A 6 -3.14 -3.28 12.56
N LYS A 7 -2.71 -3.09 11.31
CA LYS A 7 -1.50 -2.32 10.99
C LYS A 7 -1.60 -0.87 11.45
N PHE A 8 -2.77 -0.24 11.27
CA PHE A 8 -3.04 1.11 11.73
C PHE A 8 -2.96 1.23 13.25
N VAL A 9 -3.60 0.32 13.99
CA VAL A 9 -3.57 0.32 15.46
C VAL A 9 -2.15 0.11 15.99
N ILE A 10 -1.39 -0.82 15.40
CA ILE A 10 0.00 -1.07 15.77
C ILE A 10 0.87 0.17 15.49
N ALA A 11 0.76 0.76 14.30
CA ALA A 11 1.54 1.94 13.95
C ALA A 11 1.19 3.14 14.84
N SER A 12 -0.10 3.33 15.15
CA SER A 12 -0.57 4.38 16.06
C SER A 12 -0.03 4.18 17.48
N ALA A 13 -0.07 2.96 18.00
CA ALA A 13 0.52 2.62 19.29
C ALA A 13 2.03 2.89 19.31
N LEU A 14 2.76 2.51 18.24
CA LEU A 14 4.19 2.73 18.12
C LEU A 14 4.56 4.22 17.98
N MET A 15 3.78 5.01 17.25
CA MET A 15 4.01 6.47 17.14
C MET A 15 3.96 7.17 18.48
N TRP A 16 3.11 6.71 19.39
CA TRP A 16 3.03 7.26 20.73
C TRP A 16 4.07 6.64 21.68
N ALA A 17 4.22 5.31 21.65
CA ALA A 17 5.10 4.60 22.56
C ALA A 17 6.59 4.87 22.31
N ALA A 18 7.03 5.00 21.05
CA ALA A 18 8.45 5.15 20.73
C ALA A 18 9.05 6.47 21.26
N PRO A 19 8.45 7.66 21.06
CA PRO A 19 8.93 8.91 21.66
C PRO A 19 8.94 8.86 23.19
N VAL A 20 7.88 8.31 23.80
CA VAL A 20 7.78 8.18 25.26
C VAL A 20 8.87 7.26 25.80
N ALA A 21 9.15 6.14 25.13
CA ALA A 21 10.20 5.21 25.51
C ALA A 21 11.60 5.85 25.40
N ILE A 22 11.84 6.66 24.36
CA ILE A 22 13.10 7.41 24.18
C ILE A 22 13.29 8.39 25.34
N LEU A 23 12.27 9.21 25.62
CA LEU A 23 12.30 10.17 26.74
C LEU A 23 12.52 9.46 28.07
N TYR A 24 11.83 8.35 28.30
CA TYR A 24 11.98 7.54 29.51
C TYR A 24 13.38 6.95 29.64
N GLY A 25 13.95 6.42 28.55
CA GLY A 25 15.30 5.85 28.55
C GLY A 25 16.38 6.89 28.82
N PHE A 26 16.23 8.11 28.31
CA PHE A 26 17.13 9.22 28.66
C PHE A 26 16.96 9.67 30.10
N ASN A 27 15.72 9.73 30.60
CA ASN A 27 15.44 10.13 31.98
C ASN A 27 15.94 9.10 33.02
N HIS A 28 15.96 7.81 32.66
CA HIS A 28 16.43 6.74 33.53
C HIS A 28 17.90 6.34 33.29
N ASN A 29 18.66 7.14 32.54
CA ASN A 29 20.07 6.88 32.23
C ASN A 29 20.34 5.49 31.61
N SER A 30 19.37 4.95 30.87
CA SER A 30 19.48 3.63 30.22
C SER A 30 20.47 3.62 29.05
N PHE A 31 20.89 4.80 28.57
CA PHE A 31 21.88 4.95 27.52
C PHE A 31 23.28 5.15 28.12
N PRO A 32 24.18 4.15 28.06
CA PRO A 32 25.52 4.30 28.62
C PRO A 32 26.26 5.46 27.94
N GLY A 33 26.82 6.37 28.73
CA GLY A 33 27.51 7.56 28.25
C GLY A 33 26.64 8.82 28.11
N SER A 34 25.30 8.71 28.18
CA SER A 34 24.44 9.91 28.18
C SER A 34 24.55 10.72 29.48
N THR A 35 24.90 10.06 30.59
CA THR A 35 25.07 10.68 31.92
C THR A 35 26.24 11.66 32.01
N GLN A 36 27.18 11.60 31.07
CA GLN A 36 28.33 12.52 31.00
C GLN A 36 28.00 13.81 30.23
N LEU A 37 26.86 13.84 29.55
CA LEU A 37 26.41 14.99 28.78
C LEU A 37 25.71 16.01 29.67
N SER A 38 25.77 17.29 29.27
CA SER A 38 25.00 18.31 29.98
C SER A 38 23.49 18.05 29.83
N PRO A 39 22.65 18.45 30.81
CA PRO A 39 21.20 18.32 30.72
C PRO A 39 20.59 18.94 29.46
N TYR A 40 21.18 20.04 28.98
CA TYR A 40 20.77 20.70 27.75
C TYR A 40 21.02 19.83 26.51
N SER A 41 22.21 19.22 26.43
CA SER A 41 22.58 18.30 25.35
C SER A 41 21.70 17.05 25.34
N ILE A 42 21.35 16.51 26.52
CA ILE A 42 20.43 15.37 26.66
C ILE A 42 19.05 15.72 26.13
N THR A 43 18.54 16.91 26.45
CA THR A 43 17.23 17.37 25.99
C THR A 43 17.19 17.51 24.47
N LEU A 44 18.23 18.12 23.88
CA LEU A 44 18.37 18.25 22.44
C LEU A 44 18.46 16.88 21.76
N LEU A 45 19.31 15.99 22.27
CA LEU A 45 19.54 14.68 21.69
C LEU A 45 18.29 13.81 21.77
N SER A 46 17.65 13.74 22.93
CA SER A 46 16.42 12.97 23.14
C SER A 46 15.27 13.50 22.28
N GLY A 47 15.10 14.82 22.17
CA GLY A 47 14.13 15.44 21.29
C GLY A 47 14.38 15.12 19.81
N PHE A 48 15.63 15.25 19.35
CA PHE A 48 16.00 14.90 17.99
C PHE A 48 15.76 13.41 17.68
N LEU A 49 16.14 12.53 18.61
CA LEU A 49 15.94 11.09 18.47
C LEU A 49 14.44 10.72 18.48
N ALA A 50 13.64 11.41 19.29
CA ALA A 50 12.18 11.25 19.30
C ALA A 50 11.56 11.64 17.94
N VAL A 51 11.98 12.76 17.35
CA VAL A 51 11.51 13.17 16.00
C VAL A 51 11.90 12.15 14.94
N ILE A 52 13.15 11.66 14.95
CA ILE A 52 13.60 10.60 14.03
C ILE A 52 12.76 9.33 14.21
N SER A 53 12.44 8.95 15.45
CA SER A 53 11.69 7.74 15.74
C SER A 53 10.28 7.76 15.12
N VAL A 54 9.58 8.88 15.24
CA VAL A 54 8.24 9.04 14.65
C VAL A 54 8.33 8.95 13.12
N ASN A 55 9.32 9.60 12.51
CA ASN A 55 9.53 9.53 11.07
C ASN A 55 9.80 8.10 10.59
N ALA A 56 10.63 7.34 11.30
CA ALA A 56 10.88 5.94 10.99
C ALA A 56 9.60 5.08 11.06
N VAL A 57 8.77 5.28 12.09
CA VAL A 57 7.47 4.57 12.23
C VAL A 57 6.52 4.95 11.09
N ILE A 58 6.45 6.24 10.71
CA ILE A 58 5.66 6.70 9.57
C ILE A 58 6.15 6.04 8.27
N THR A 59 7.45 6.04 8.00
CA THR A 59 8.02 5.42 6.79
C THR A 59 7.70 3.92 6.74
N LEU A 60 7.84 3.22 7.87
CA LEU A 60 7.50 1.80 7.96
C LEU A 60 6.01 1.56 7.68
N TYR A 61 5.13 2.38 8.25
CA TYR A 61 3.69 2.30 8.03
C TYR A 61 3.33 2.52 6.55
N ILE A 62 3.89 3.56 5.92
CA ILE A 62 3.68 3.83 4.49
C ILE A 62 4.19 2.68 3.63
N TYR A 63 5.38 2.14 3.93
CA TYR A 63 5.92 0.98 3.22
C TYR A 63 4.98 -0.24 3.34
N MET A 64 4.45 -0.51 4.54
CA MET A 64 3.49 -1.60 4.74
C MET A 64 2.15 -1.37 4.04
N ALA A 65 1.73 -0.12 3.86
CA ALA A 65 0.53 0.26 3.11
C ALA A 65 0.74 0.09 1.59
N LEU A 66 1.90 0.48 1.06
CA LEU A 66 2.24 0.32 -0.35
C LEU A 66 2.38 -1.15 -0.76
N LYS A 67 2.81 -2.01 0.17
CA LYS A 67 3.06 -3.44 -0.06
C LYS A 67 1.80 -4.30 0.07
N GLU A 68 0.67 -3.70 0.42
CA GLU A 68 -0.60 -4.41 0.48
C GLU A 68 -1.05 -4.75 -0.96
N PRO A 69 -1.26 -6.04 -1.30
CA PRO A 69 -1.67 -6.40 -2.64
C PRO A 69 -3.03 -5.75 -2.90
N SER A 70 -3.08 -4.85 -3.88
CA SER A 70 -4.34 -4.42 -4.47
C SER A 70 -5.02 -5.69 -4.97
N HIS A 71 -6.00 -6.17 -4.21
CA HIS A 71 -6.80 -7.33 -4.57
C HIS A 71 -7.51 -6.91 -5.85
N LYS A 72 -6.89 -7.21 -7.00
CA LYS A 72 -7.49 -6.99 -8.29
C LYS A 72 -8.82 -7.73 -8.22
N HIS A 73 -9.90 -6.97 -8.32
CA HIS A 73 -11.20 -7.55 -8.52
C HIS A 73 -11.10 -8.29 -9.85
N GLU A 74 -10.98 -9.61 -9.81
CA GLU A 74 -11.06 -10.39 -11.04
C GLU A 74 -12.42 -10.08 -11.66
N PRO A 75 -12.44 -9.63 -12.93
CA PRO A 75 -13.71 -9.38 -13.60
C PRO A 75 -14.50 -10.68 -13.61
N ASP A 76 -15.80 -10.59 -13.33
CA ASP A 76 -16.68 -11.75 -13.20
C ASP A 76 -16.46 -12.70 -14.39
N PRO A 77 -16.12 -13.99 -14.15
CA PRO A 77 -15.82 -14.95 -15.20
C PRO A 77 -16.97 -15.10 -16.21
N LYS A 78 -18.21 -14.80 -15.79
CA LYS A 78 -19.37 -14.76 -16.68
C LYS A 78 -19.29 -13.62 -17.71
N PHE A 79 -18.86 -12.42 -17.27
CA PHE A 79 -18.62 -11.29 -18.16
C PHE A 79 -17.44 -11.54 -19.10
N LEU A 80 -16.38 -12.20 -18.64
CA LEU A 80 -15.24 -12.57 -19.51
C LEU A 80 -15.65 -13.58 -20.58
N ALA A 81 -16.46 -14.57 -20.22
CA ALA A 81 -16.97 -15.56 -21.17
C ALA A 81 -17.91 -14.91 -22.20
N GLU A 82 -18.79 -14.02 -21.75
CA GLU A 82 -19.72 -13.31 -22.61
C GLU A 82 -19.01 -12.33 -23.56
N ALA A 83 -18.01 -11.59 -23.08
CA ALA A 83 -17.19 -10.71 -23.92
C ALA A 83 -16.32 -11.48 -24.92
N LYS A 84 -15.75 -12.63 -24.53
CA LYS A 84 -15.05 -13.51 -25.48
C LYS A 84 -16.00 -14.06 -26.54
N ALA A 85 -17.20 -14.47 -26.14
CA ALA A 85 -18.22 -14.97 -27.07
C ALA A 85 -18.74 -13.86 -28.00
N SER A 86 -18.85 -12.61 -27.53
CA SER A 86 -19.27 -11.49 -28.38
C SER A 86 -18.21 -11.18 -29.45
N ILE A 87 -16.92 -11.16 -29.08
CA ILE A 87 -15.82 -10.94 -30.03
C ILE A 87 -15.76 -12.08 -31.05
N GLN A 88 -15.88 -13.34 -30.60
CA GLN A 88 -15.89 -14.48 -31.52
C GLN A 88 -17.08 -14.43 -32.47
N ARG A 89 -18.28 -14.07 -31.99
CA ARG A 89 -19.47 -13.92 -32.83
C ARG A 89 -19.25 -12.87 -33.91
N THR A 90 -18.68 -11.71 -33.57
CA THR A 90 -18.34 -10.66 -34.54
C THR A 90 -17.31 -11.14 -35.57
N GLN A 91 -16.29 -11.89 -35.15
CA GLN A 91 -15.25 -12.43 -36.03
C GLN A 91 -15.76 -13.55 -36.96
N SER A 92 -16.72 -14.35 -36.51
CA SER A 92 -17.42 -15.36 -37.33
C SER A 92 -18.56 -14.79 -38.20
N THR A 93 -18.87 -13.49 -38.08
CA THR A 93 -19.87 -12.78 -38.89
C THR A 93 -19.24 -11.84 -39.93
N GLU A 94 -17.92 -11.90 -40.13
CA GLU A 94 -17.31 -11.42 -41.39
C GLU A 94 -17.32 -12.56 -42.41
N PRO A 95 -18.28 -12.62 -43.34
CA PRO A 95 -18.13 -13.44 -44.52
C PRO A 95 -17.11 -12.76 -45.45
N GLU A 96 -15.93 -13.37 -45.59
CA GLU A 96 -15.41 -13.57 -46.93
C GLU A 96 -16.46 -14.39 -47.70
N ASP A 97 -17.38 -13.69 -48.37
CA ASP A 97 -17.88 -14.01 -49.71
C ASP A 97 -19.17 -13.23 -49.96
N SER A 98 -19.04 -12.07 -50.61
CA SER A 98 -20.12 -11.50 -51.42
C SER A 98 -19.65 -11.43 -52.86
N SER A 99 -19.37 -12.60 -53.43
CA SER A 99 -19.16 -12.83 -54.85
C SER A 99 -20.16 -13.87 -55.36
N MET A 100 -21.44 -13.49 -55.43
CA MET A 100 -22.41 -14.18 -56.28
C MET A 100 -23.38 -13.21 -56.95
N THR A 101 -22.96 -12.76 -58.14
CA THR A 101 -23.71 -12.72 -59.39
C THR A 101 -25.25 -12.69 -59.30
N GLN A 102 -25.84 -11.50 -59.37
CA GLN A 102 -27.21 -11.34 -59.87
C GLN A 102 -27.19 -11.04 -61.37
N THR A 103 -27.41 -12.09 -62.15
CA THR A 103 -27.79 -12.01 -63.56
C THR A 103 -29.31 -11.84 -63.67
N LYS A 104 -29.74 -10.90 -64.52
CA LYS A 104 -30.89 -10.98 -65.45
C LYS A 104 -32.06 -9.98 -65.24
N GLN A 105 -32.21 -9.11 -66.27
CA GLN A 105 -33.40 -8.63 -67.04
C GLN A 105 -34.76 -8.63 -66.30
N GLU A 106 -35.59 -7.58 -66.33
CA GLU A 106 -36.12 -6.71 -67.41
C GLU A 106 -36.52 -5.34 -66.82
#